data_AF-A0A6A6T578-F1
#
_entry.id   AF-A0A6A6T578-F1
#
_cell.length_a   1.000
_cell.length_b   1.000
_cell.length_c   1.000
_cell.angle_alpha   90.00
_cell.angle_beta   90.00
_cell.angle_gamma   90.00
#
_symmetry.space_group_name_H-M   'P 1'
#
loop_
_entity.id
_entity.type
_entity.pdbx_description
1 polymer ?
#
loop_
_entity_poly.entity_id
_entity_poly.type
_entity_poly.pdbx_seq_one_letter_code
_entity_poly.pdbx_strand_id
1 'polypeptide(L)'
;MKFSTTFLVLATIAATQARIYIRANSQTFTGALGGVAATPVDDSGDAKKPFSVKGDTFVNLSAALQRSCDQQFNACANLANGGDQTISVADCTAQKGELKLIVNI
;
A
#
# COMPACT_ATOMS: atom_id res chain seq x y z
N MET A 1 6.21 -56.92 -37.91
CA MET A 1 5.37 -56.68 -36.72
C MET A 1 5.67 -55.27 -36.24
N LYS A 2 4.66 -54.40 -36.24
CA LYS A 2 4.69 -53.01 -35.75
C LYS A 2 4.71 -53.04 -34.22
N PHE A 3 5.60 -52.31 -33.56
CA PHE A 3 5.28 -51.66 -32.28
C PHE A 3 6.08 -50.36 -32.15
N SER A 4 5.38 -49.26 -32.45
CA SER A 4 5.75 -47.90 -32.07
C SER A 4 5.92 -47.81 -30.57
N THR A 5 7.03 -47.24 -30.10
CA THR A 5 7.19 -46.85 -28.69
C THR A 5 7.17 -45.33 -28.61
N THR A 6 6.02 -44.83 -28.18
CA THR A 6 5.67 -43.42 -28.05
C THR A 6 6.49 -42.79 -26.93
N PHE A 7 7.24 -41.73 -27.25
CA PHE A 7 7.83 -40.83 -26.27
C PHE A 7 6.73 -40.10 -25.50
N LEU A 8 6.68 -40.27 -24.18
CA LEU A 8 5.88 -39.46 -23.27
C LEU A 8 6.81 -38.55 -22.48
N VAL A 9 7.07 -37.35 -23.02
CA VAL A 9 7.74 -36.27 -22.30
C VAL A 9 6.65 -35.44 -21.60
N LEU A 10 6.39 -35.70 -20.31
CA LEU A 10 5.61 -34.79 -19.48
C LEU A 10 6.50 -33.64 -19.02
N ALA A 11 6.53 -32.56 -19.80
CA ALA A 11 7.02 -31.27 -19.32
C ALA A 11 5.92 -30.62 -18.46
N THR A 12 6.03 -30.75 -17.13
CA THR A 12 5.22 -29.96 -16.20
C THR A 12 5.67 -28.51 -16.28
N ILE A 13 4.97 -27.70 -17.06
CA ILE A 13 5.15 -26.25 -17.09
C ILE A 13 4.61 -25.72 -15.76
N ALA A 14 5.50 -25.46 -14.79
CA ALA A 14 5.17 -24.64 -13.64
C ALA A 14 4.91 -23.21 -14.16
N ALA A 15 3.65 -22.88 -14.41
CA ALA A 15 3.23 -21.53 -14.75
C ALA A 15 3.57 -20.62 -13.56
N THR A 16 4.74 -19.99 -13.63
CA THR A 16 5.09 -18.92 -12.70
C THR A 16 4.24 -17.75 -13.13
N GLN A 17 3.14 -17.52 -12.42
CA GLN A 17 2.25 -16.39 -12.65
C GLN A 17 3.04 -15.12 -12.35
N ALA A 18 3.77 -14.60 -13.34
CA ALA A 18 4.30 -13.26 -13.32
C ALA A 18 3.10 -12.32 -13.42
N ARG A 19 2.44 -12.10 -12.28
CA ARG A 19 1.44 -11.04 -12.18
C ARG A 19 2.19 -9.74 -12.40
N ILE A 20 1.98 -9.11 -13.55
CA ILE A 20 2.26 -7.69 -13.72
C ILE A 20 1.25 -6.97 -12.83
N TYR A 21 1.60 -6.86 -11.55
CA TYR A 21 0.88 -6.03 -10.61
C TYR A 21 1.22 -4.59 -10.93
N ILE A 22 0.34 -3.92 -11.68
CA ILE A 22 0.25 -2.47 -11.53
C ILE A 22 -0.18 -2.26 -10.08
N ARG A 23 0.78 -1.94 -9.21
CA ARG A 23 0.55 -1.62 -7.80
C ARG A 23 -0.25 -0.33 -7.75
N ALA A 24 -1.57 -0.48 -7.78
CA ALA A 24 -2.49 0.62 -7.56
C ALA A 24 -2.57 0.86 -6.05
N ASN A 25 -2.33 2.11 -5.66
CA ASN A 25 -2.56 2.56 -4.31
C ASN A 25 -4.04 2.32 -3.93
N SER A 26 -4.29 1.55 -2.87
CA SER A 26 -5.65 1.24 -2.39
C SER A 26 -6.30 2.39 -1.58
N GLN A 27 -5.70 3.57 -1.65
CA GLN A 27 -6.06 4.79 -0.93
C GLN A 27 -6.42 5.89 -1.94
N THR A 28 -7.50 6.64 -1.69
CA THR A 28 -8.07 7.64 -2.61
C THR A 28 -7.82 9.10 -2.20
N PHE A 29 -7.39 9.35 -0.96
CA PHE A 29 -6.99 10.65 -0.45
C PHE A 29 -5.72 11.15 -1.14
N THR A 30 -5.80 12.38 -1.62
CA THR A 30 -4.72 13.06 -2.35
C THR A 30 -4.20 14.30 -1.63
N GLY A 31 -4.78 14.67 -0.49
CA GLY A 31 -4.32 15.82 0.28
C GLY A 31 -2.87 15.65 0.76
N ALA A 32 -2.07 16.70 0.64
CA ALA A 32 -0.65 16.69 0.98
C ALA A 32 -0.18 18.03 1.61
N LEU A 33 -0.67 18.35 2.81
CA LEU A 33 -0.26 19.53 3.56
C LEU A 33 1.27 19.50 3.79
N GLY A 34 1.94 20.63 3.56
CA GLY A 34 3.41 20.70 3.62
C GLY A 34 4.12 19.78 2.62
N GLY A 35 3.43 19.34 1.56
CA GLY A 35 3.97 18.36 0.59
C GLY A 35 3.96 16.92 1.09
N VAL A 36 3.35 16.63 2.25
CA VAL A 36 3.32 15.29 2.85
C VAL A 36 2.08 14.51 2.39
N ALA A 37 2.24 13.73 1.34
CA ALA A 37 1.20 12.80 0.90
C ALA A 37 1.04 11.61 1.86
N ALA A 38 -0.15 11.01 1.87
CA ALA A 38 -0.39 9.77 2.58
C ALA A 38 0.47 8.64 1.99
N THR A 39 1.00 7.79 2.87
CA THR A 39 1.82 6.66 2.41
C THR A 39 0.94 5.69 1.60
N PRO A 40 1.35 5.27 0.39
CA PRO A 40 0.55 4.35 -0.40
C PRO A 40 0.23 3.05 0.33
N VAL A 41 -0.97 2.51 0.08
CA VAL A 41 -1.34 1.15 0.44
C VAL A 41 -1.17 0.28 -0.80
N ASP A 42 -0.08 -0.49 -0.83
CA ASP A 42 0.34 -1.33 -1.94
C ASP A 42 -0.13 -2.79 -1.74
N ASP A 43 -0.13 -3.57 -2.82
CA ASP A 43 -0.17 -5.04 -2.73
C ASP A 43 1.17 -5.56 -2.20
N SER A 44 1.14 -6.37 -1.14
CA SER A 44 2.33 -6.94 -0.50
C SER A 44 2.92 -8.14 -1.27
N GLY A 45 2.14 -8.78 -2.15
CA GLY A 45 2.45 -10.06 -2.78
C GLY A 45 2.17 -11.29 -1.90
N ASP A 46 1.80 -11.11 -0.64
CA ASP A 46 1.42 -12.20 0.28
C ASP A 46 -0.11 -12.29 0.42
N ALA A 47 -0.69 -13.39 -0.08
CA ALA A 47 -2.12 -13.64 0.01
C ALA A 47 -2.68 -13.66 1.45
N LYS A 48 -1.85 -13.94 2.47
CA LYS A 48 -2.27 -13.92 3.88
C LYS A 48 -2.30 -12.51 4.47
N LYS A 49 -1.48 -11.60 3.94
CA LYS A 49 -1.35 -10.21 4.40
C LYS A 49 -1.26 -9.28 3.18
N PRO A 50 -2.33 -9.16 2.39
CA PRO A 50 -2.24 -8.62 1.03
C PRO A 50 -1.92 -7.12 0.95
N PHE A 51 -2.04 -6.38 2.05
CA PHE A 51 -1.81 -4.93 2.06
C PHE A 51 -0.45 -4.60 2.66
N SER A 52 0.27 -3.65 2.06
CA SER A 52 1.57 -3.15 2.53
C SER A 52 1.58 -1.64 2.63
N VAL A 53 2.21 -1.10 3.68
CA VAL A 53 2.43 0.34 3.88
C VAL A 53 3.86 0.53 4.38
N LYS A 54 4.75 1.03 3.51
CA LYS A 54 6.18 1.28 3.84
C LYS A 54 6.87 0.05 4.48
N GLY A 55 6.55 -1.16 4.00
CA GLY A 55 7.14 -2.41 4.48
C GLY A 55 6.38 -3.10 5.61
N ASP A 56 5.44 -2.42 6.28
CA ASP A 56 4.50 -3.06 7.21
C ASP A 56 3.40 -3.77 6.39
N THR A 57 3.09 -5.04 6.70
CA THR A 57 2.02 -5.78 6.01
C THR A 57 0.80 -6.03 6.90
N PHE A 58 -0.40 -6.07 6.29
CA PHE A 58 -1.69 -6.14 6.98
C PHE A 58 -2.62 -7.15 6.32
N VAL A 59 -3.44 -7.81 7.14
CA VAL A 59 -4.53 -8.67 6.68
C VAL A 59 -5.71 -7.83 6.18
N ASN A 60 -6.02 -6.74 6.89
CA ASN A 60 -7.20 -5.91 6.66
C ASN A 60 -6.84 -4.57 6.02
N LEU A 61 -7.59 -4.16 5.00
CA LEU A 61 -7.40 -2.87 4.33
C LEU A 61 -7.53 -1.69 5.30
N SER A 62 -8.52 -1.70 6.20
CA SER A 62 -8.73 -0.62 7.18
C SER A 62 -7.52 -0.41 8.09
N ALA A 63 -6.82 -1.49 8.49
CA ALA A 63 -5.62 -1.39 9.30
C ALA A 63 -4.44 -0.78 8.52
N ALA A 64 -4.30 -1.15 7.24
CA ALA A 64 -3.33 -0.53 6.35
C ALA A 64 -3.63 0.97 6.12
N LEU A 65 -4.89 1.33 5.91
CA LEU A 65 -5.32 2.72 5.77
C LEU A 65 -5.05 3.53 7.05
N GLN A 66 -5.33 2.97 8.23
CA GLN A 66 -4.98 3.60 9.51
C GLN A 66 -3.48 3.86 9.62
N ARG A 67 -2.65 2.87 9.25
CA ARG A 67 -1.20 3.04 9.21
C ARG A 67 -0.78 4.15 8.25
N SER A 68 -1.37 4.20 7.06
CA SER A 68 -1.14 5.27 6.07
C SER A 68 -1.45 6.66 6.64
N CYS A 69 -2.56 6.81 7.36
CA CYS A 69 -2.95 8.05 8.04
C CYS A 69 -1.95 8.48 9.09
N ASP A 70 -1.54 7.54 9.95
CA ASP A 70 -0.64 7.82 11.05
C ASP A 70 0.75 8.21 10.52
N GLN A 71 1.21 7.57 9.44
CA GLN A 71 2.46 7.95 8.78
C GLN A 71 2.40 9.35 8.16
N GLN A 72 1.28 9.72 7.51
CA GLN A 72 1.09 11.08 7.00
C GLN A 72 1.15 12.11 8.12
N PHE A 73 0.35 11.89 9.17
CA PHE A 73 0.27 12.80 10.29
C PHE A 73 1.61 12.99 10.96
N ASN A 74 2.33 11.90 11.24
CA ASN A 74 3.64 11.98 11.89
C ASN A 74 4.65 12.74 11.03
N ALA A 75 4.66 12.52 9.70
CA ALA A 75 5.54 13.26 8.81
C ALA A 75 5.17 14.75 8.72
N CYS A 76 3.88 15.09 8.66
CA CYS A 76 3.40 16.47 8.71
C CYS A 76 3.76 17.15 10.05
N ALA A 77 3.51 16.47 11.17
CA ALA A 77 3.81 16.99 12.50
C ALA A 77 5.32 17.18 12.70
N ASN A 78 6.14 16.30 12.13
CA ASN A 78 7.60 16.45 12.15
C ASN A 78 8.06 17.69 11.36
N LEU A 79 7.41 18.03 10.24
CA LEU A 79 7.70 19.27 9.52
C LEU A 79 7.31 20.50 10.34
N ALA A 80 6.09 20.53 10.89
CA ALA A 80 5.61 21.63 11.72
C ALA A 80 6.51 21.85 12.96
N ASN A 81 6.88 20.77 13.65
CA ASN A 81 7.79 20.84 14.80
C ASN A 81 9.26 21.05 14.40
N GLY A 82 9.60 20.81 13.13
CA GLY A 82 10.95 20.95 12.57
C GLY A 82 11.33 22.37 12.18
N GLY A 83 10.43 23.35 12.37
CA GLY A 83 10.68 24.76 12.10
C GLY A 83 10.00 25.30 10.84
N ASP A 84 9.18 24.51 10.15
CA ASP A 84 8.29 25.03 9.11
C ASP A 84 7.18 25.88 9.77
N GLN A 85 7.19 27.18 9.51
CA GLN A 85 6.23 28.14 10.07
C GLN A 85 4.95 28.27 9.24
N THR A 86 4.85 27.58 8.10
CA THR A 86 3.69 27.65 7.20
C THR A 86 2.59 26.63 7.54
N ILE A 87 2.90 25.67 8.41
CA ILE A 87 1.99 24.60 8.83
C ILE A 87 2.05 24.41 10.35
N SER A 88 0.94 24.00 10.96
CA SER A 88 0.89 23.65 12.38
C SER A 88 0.52 22.17 12.59
N VAL A 89 0.82 21.64 13.77
CA VAL A 89 0.36 20.29 14.17
C VAL A 89 -1.18 20.21 14.20
N ALA A 90 -1.87 21.33 14.45
CA ALA A 90 -3.32 21.40 14.37
C ALA A 90 -3.82 21.18 12.93
N ASP A 91 -3.16 21.80 11.94
CA ASP A 91 -3.47 21.59 10.52
C ASP A 91 -3.20 20.14 10.10
N CYS A 92 -2.10 19.53 10.58
CA CYS A 92 -1.83 18.11 10.37
C CYS A 92 -2.93 17.22 10.96
N THR A 93 -3.47 17.59 12.13
CA THR A 93 -4.56 16.87 12.78
C THR A 93 -5.86 16.98 11.97
N ALA A 94 -6.15 18.18 11.45
CA ALA A 94 -7.30 18.40 10.57
C ALA A 94 -7.19 17.54 9.29
N GLN A 95 -6.03 17.54 8.64
CA GLN A 95 -5.77 16.71 7.47
C GLN A 95 -5.94 15.21 7.76
N LYS A 96 -5.45 14.74 8.91
CA LYS A 96 -5.66 13.35 9.35
C LYS A 96 -7.16 13.01 9.47
N GLY A 97 -7.97 13.95 9.94
CA GLY A 97 -9.43 13.81 10.00
C GLY A 97 -10.08 13.67 8.62
N GLU A 98 -9.69 14.53 7.67
CA GLU A 98 -10.17 14.46 6.28
C GLU A 98 -9.80 13.14 5.62
N LEU A 99 -8.56 12.69 5.80
CA LEU A 99 -8.10 11.41 5.26
C LEU A 99 -8.98 10.26 5.79
N LYS A 100 -9.18 10.19 7.11
CA LYS A 100 -9.99 9.13 7.74
C LYS A 100 -11.42 9.11 7.22
N LEU A 101 -12.02 10.29 7.06
CA LEU A 101 -13.36 10.44 6.48
C LEU A 101 -13.39 9.89 5.05
N ILE A 102 -12.42 10.28 4.21
CA ILE A 102 -12.38 9.93 2.78
C ILE A 102 -12.12 8.43 2.56
N VAL A 103 -11.32 7.79 3.42
CA VAL A 103 -11.02 6.35 3.32
C VAL A 103 -11.90 5.48 4.22
N ASN A 104 -12.92 6.08 4.85
CA ASN A 104 -13.96 5.41 5.64
C ASN A 104 -13.41 4.52 6.77
N ILE A 105 -12.57 5.09 7.65
CA ILE A 105 -11.96 4.42 8.82
C ILE A 105 -12.04 5.22 10.12
#